data_AF-A0A2S8RZ53-F1
#
_entry.id   AF-A0A2S8RZ53-F1
#
_cell.length_a   1.000
_cell.length_b   1.000
_cell.length_c   1.000
_cell.angle_alpha   90.00
_cell.angle_beta   90.00
_cell.angle_gamma   90.00
#
_symmetry.space_group_name_H-M   'P 1'
#
loop_
_entity.id
_entity.type
_entity.pdbx_description
1 polymer ?
#
loop_
_entity_poly.entity_id
_entity_poly.type
_entity_poly.pdbx_seq_one_letter_code
_entity_poly.pdbx_strand_id
1 'polypeptide(L)'
;MTDATDMTAGTPGSDQIASAAGNDAGALNPRTPATSSAGASNGGSGRYMVASGEGVTLLDQAKLLCVLQMPLPGVVIFVHGVNSEGEWFKATEEGLCAGLNRRLGRMNDHLVHTGKAAGQMAPMQYTGSLTADGFINPQLWSGNYLQPTSDTFSPVIHFR
;
A
#
# COMPACT_ATOMS: atom_id res chain seq x y z
N MET A 1 3.21 33.84 -46.68
CA MET A 1 2.90 35.06 -45.93
C MET A 1 1.44 34.95 -45.50
N THR A 2 1.19 34.84 -44.19
CA THR A 2 0.02 35.31 -43.39
C THR A 2 -1.36 35.33 -44.08
N ASP A 3 -2.44 34.74 -43.56
CA ASP A 3 -3.06 35.00 -42.24
C ASP A 3 -4.19 33.94 -42.03
N ALA A 4 -4.31 33.32 -40.85
CA ALA A 4 -5.23 33.65 -39.75
C ALA A 4 -6.72 33.30 -39.99
N THR A 5 -7.18 32.18 -39.40
CA THR A 5 -8.56 32.02 -38.93
C THR A 5 -8.60 31.18 -37.64
N ASP A 6 -8.92 31.92 -36.58
CA ASP A 6 -9.86 31.63 -35.51
C ASP A 6 -9.50 30.70 -34.34
N MET A 7 -9.50 31.34 -33.17
CA MET A 7 -9.25 30.81 -31.84
C MET A 7 -10.60 30.59 -31.16
N THR A 8 -10.96 29.34 -30.87
CA THR A 8 -11.99 29.02 -29.89
C THR A 8 -11.36 28.25 -28.75
N ALA A 9 -11.29 28.90 -27.59
CA ALA A 9 -10.72 28.35 -26.37
C ALA A 9 -11.61 27.20 -25.83
N GLY A 10 -11.12 25.97 -25.97
CA GLY A 10 -11.65 24.80 -25.29
C GLY A 10 -11.06 24.68 -23.89
N THR A 11 -11.91 24.79 -22.88
CA THR A 11 -11.65 24.52 -21.47
C THR A 11 -10.85 23.23 -21.27
N PRO A 12 -9.65 23.26 -20.66
CA PRO A 12 -8.99 22.02 -20.24
C PRO A 12 -9.80 21.40 -19.10
N GLY A 13 -10.31 20.20 -19.36
CA GLY A 13 -11.01 19.39 -18.38
C GLY A 13 -10.14 19.18 -17.14
N SER A 14 -10.80 19.28 -15.99
CA SER A 14 -10.26 18.89 -14.70
C SER A 14 -9.81 17.43 -14.75
N ASP A 15 -8.50 17.20 -14.84
CA ASP A 15 -7.90 15.92 -14.47
C ASP A 15 -8.20 15.71 -12.98
N GLN A 16 -9.26 14.95 -12.73
CA GLN A 16 -9.61 14.41 -11.42
C GLN A 16 -8.48 13.46 -11.03
N ILE A 17 -7.48 14.01 -10.34
CA ILE A 17 -6.52 13.26 -9.54
C ILE A 17 -7.35 12.38 -8.63
N ALA A 18 -7.32 11.06 -8.86
CA ALA A 18 -8.01 10.10 -8.02
C ALA A 18 -7.67 10.40 -6.55
N SER A 19 -8.68 10.77 -5.78
CA SER A 19 -8.52 11.09 -4.37
C SER A 19 -7.84 9.90 -3.70
N ALA A 20 -6.68 10.14 -3.10
CA ALA A 20 -6.03 9.18 -2.22
C ALA A 20 -7.08 8.65 -1.25
N ALA A 21 -7.44 7.38 -1.41
CA ALA A 21 -8.38 6.73 -0.51
C ALA A 21 -7.80 6.90 0.89
N GLY A 22 -8.53 7.66 1.72
CA GLY A 22 -8.15 7.92 3.09
C GLY A 22 -7.80 6.61 3.76
N ASN A 23 -6.57 6.54 4.23
CA ASN A 23 -5.99 5.43 4.95
C ASN A 23 -6.74 5.31 6.28
N ASP A 24 -7.84 4.55 6.26
CA ASP A 24 -8.53 4.03 7.44
C ASP A 24 -7.59 3.06 8.17
N ALA A 25 -6.70 3.63 8.97
CA ALA A 25 -5.92 2.91 9.96
C ALA A 25 -6.75 2.63 11.24
N GLY A 26 -8.04 2.97 11.27
CA GLY A 26 -8.94 2.80 12.41
C GLY A 26 -9.57 1.40 12.48
N ALA A 27 -9.68 0.71 11.34
CA ALA A 27 -10.31 -0.60 11.24
C ALA A 27 -9.48 -1.77 11.82
N LEU A 28 -8.24 -1.55 12.25
CA LEU A 28 -7.36 -2.60 12.80
C LEU A 28 -7.48 -2.81 14.32
N ASN A 29 -8.35 -2.06 15.01
CA ASN A 29 -8.55 -2.24 16.45
C ASN A 29 -9.72 -3.21 16.71
N PRO A 30 -9.49 -4.42 17.25
CA PRO A 30 -10.53 -5.44 17.44
C PRO A 30 -11.57 -5.07 18.52
N ARG A 31 -11.45 -3.90 19.15
CA ARG A 31 -12.37 -3.39 20.19
C ARG A 31 -13.22 -2.21 19.75
N THR A 32 -13.02 -1.65 18.56
CA THR A 32 -13.87 -0.55 18.08
C THR A 32 -15.07 -1.16 17.35
N PRO A 33 -16.31 -1.05 17.88
CA PRO A 33 -17.47 -1.49 17.12
C PRO A 33 -17.57 -0.62 15.87
N ALA A 34 -17.53 -1.25 14.70
CA ALA A 34 -17.80 -0.57 13.44
C ALA A 34 -19.17 0.10 13.56
N THR A 35 -19.23 1.42 13.38
CA THR A 35 -20.51 2.12 13.26
C THR A 35 -21.07 1.77 11.89
N SER A 36 -21.66 0.58 11.78
CA SER A 36 -22.34 0.13 10.57
C SER A 36 -23.71 0.79 10.54
N SER A 37 -23.91 1.71 9.59
CA SER A 37 -25.24 2.11 9.16
C SER A 37 -25.99 0.88 8.64
N ALA A 38 -26.94 0.42 9.46
CA ALA A 38 -28.11 -0.40 9.18
C ALA A 38 -28.04 -1.41 8.02
N GLY A 39 -28.11 -2.71 8.36
CA GLY A 39 -28.62 -3.74 7.46
C GLY A 39 -28.18 -5.16 7.78
N ALA A 40 -29.11 -5.96 8.30
CA ALA A 40 -29.07 -7.41 8.47
C ALA A 40 -28.20 -7.99 9.62
N SER A 41 -28.87 -8.20 10.75
CA SER A 41 -28.50 -9.17 11.77
C SER A 41 -28.39 -10.57 11.16
N ASN A 42 -27.19 -11.17 11.18
CA ASN A 42 -27.07 -12.62 11.08
C ASN A 42 -26.18 -13.13 12.22
N GLY A 43 -26.82 -13.78 13.19
CA GLY A 43 -26.18 -14.43 14.31
C GLY A 43 -25.23 -15.52 13.82
N GLY A 44 -23.94 -15.22 13.87
CA GLY A 44 -22.86 -16.15 13.58
C GLY A 44 -21.65 -15.71 14.38
N SER A 45 -21.68 -15.99 15.68
CA SER A 45 -20.55 -15.84 16.60
C SER A 45 -19.27 -16.42 15.97
N GLY A 46 -18.34 -15.55 15.58
CA GLY A 46 -16.98 -15.94 15.17
C GLY A 46 -16.61 -15.87 13.69
N ARG A 47 -17.44 -15.32 12.79
CA ARG A 47 -17.06 -15.13 11.37
C ARG A 47 -16.64 -13.69 11.08
N TYR A 48 -15.43 -13.49 10.56
CA TYR A 48 -14.92 -12.19 10.11
C TYR A 48 -14.97 -12.10 8.59
N MET A 49 -15.38 -10.94 8.05
CA MET A 49 -15.36 -10.68 6.61
C MET A 49 -13.90 -10.55 6.14
N VAL A 50 -13.46 -11.45 5.26
CA VAL A 50 -12.06 -11.52 4.80
C VAL A 50 -11.83 -10.67 3.53
N ALA A 51 -12.87 -10.46 2.72
CA ALA A 51 -12.82 -9.63 1.53
C ALA A 51 -14.23 -9.14 1.15
N SER A 52 -14.30 -7.96 0.55
CA SER A 52 -15.49 -7.41 -0.12
C SER A 52 -15.03 -6.73 -1.40
N GLY A 53 -15.81 -6.79 -2.47
CA GLY A 53 -15.49 -6.17 -3.75
C GLY A 53 -16.76 -5.76 -4.48
N GLU A 54 -16.75 -4.57 -5.07
CA GLU A 54 -17.83 -4.05 -5.91
C GLU A 54 -17.45 -4.17 -7.38
N GLY A 55 -18.40 -4.53 -8.24
CA GLY A 55 -18.17 -4.57 -9.67
C GLY A 55 -19.45 -4.79 -10.47
N VAL A 56 -19.42 -4.37 -11.72
CA VAL A 56 -20.52 -4.54 -12.68
C VAL A 56 -20.31 -5.84 -13.46
N THR A 57 -21.32 -6.70 -13.48
CA THR A 57 -21.33 -7.95 -14.23
C THR A 57 -22.24 -7.85 -15.45
N LEU A 58 -21.90 -8.57 -16.53
CA LEU A 58 -22.82 -8.76 -17.65
C LEU A 58 -23.93 -9.75 -17.27
N LEU A 59 -25.11 -9.55 -17.87
CA LEU A 59 -26.35 -10.29 -17.58
C LEU A 59 -26.18 -11.82 -17.71
N ASP A 60 -25.32 -12.27 -18.63
CA ASP A 60 -25.21 -13.67 -19.03
C ASP A 60 -24.11 -14.44 -18.29
N GLN A 61 -23.19 -13.77 -17.58
CA GLN A 61 -22.11 -14.42 -16.81
C GLN A 61 -21.77 -13.66 -15.51
N ALA A 62 -22.54 -13.95 -14.46
CA ALA A 62 -22.40 -13.36 -13.13
C ALA A 62 -21.23 -13.93 -12.30
N LYS A 63 -20.02 -14.01 -12.87
CA LYS A 63 -18.81 -14.36 -12.12
C LYS A 63 -17.95 -13.12 -11.97
N LEU A 64 -17.77 -12.67 -10.73
CA LEU A 64 -16.82 -11.62 -10.38
C LEU A 64 -15.48 -12.27 -9.99
N LEU A 65 -14.42 -12.01 -10.75
CA LEU A 65 -13.07 -12.42 -10.38
C LEU A 65 -12.49 -11.35 -9.44
N CYS A 66 -12.27 -11.70 -8.19
CA CYS A 66 -11.62 -10.83 -7.22
C CYS A 66 -10.21 -11.35 -6.93
N VAL A 67 -9.19 -10.49 -7.07
CA VAL A 67 -7.82 -10.79 -6.69
C VAL A 67 -7.67 -10.46 -5.21
N LEU A 68 -7.57 -11.50 -4.37
CA LEU A 68 -7.31 -11.32 -2.95
C LEU A 68 -5.79 -11.21 -2.72
N GLN A 69 -5.38 -10.12 -2.08
CA GLN A 69 -4.00 -9.95 -1.66
C GLN A 69 -3.61 -11.03 -0.64
N MET A 70 -2.52 -11.75 -0.89
CA MET A 70 -2.03 -12.74 0.06
C MET A 70 -1.59 -12.08 1.38
N PRO A 71 -1.89 -12.69 2.54
CA PRO A 71 -1.53 -12.12 3.83
C PRO A 71 -0.01 -12.01 3.99
N LEU A 72 0.44 -11.02 4.77
CA LEU A 72 1.85 -10.95 5.17
C LEU A 72 2.20 -12.16 6.05
N PRO A 73 3.37 -12.79 5.85
CA PRO A 73 3.77 -13.98 6.61
C PRO A 73 4.06 -13.69 8.09
N GLY A 74 4.11 -12.42 8.49
CA GLY A 74 4.38 -11.94 9.84
C GLY A 74 4.80 -10.47 9.82
N VAL A 75 5.13 -9.95 11.00
CA VAL A 75 5.70 -8.61 11.18
C VAL A 75 7.11 -8.76 11.74
N VAL A 76 8.07 -8.06 11.14
CA VAL A 76 9.46 -8.01 11.60
C VAL A 76 9.76 -6.59 12.04
N ILE A 77 10.31 -6.46 13.25
CA ILE A 77 10.59 -5.15 13.84
C ILE A 77 12.10 -4.96 13.89
N PHE A 78 12.57 -3.90 13.25
CA PHE A 78 13.96 -3.46 13.33
C PHE A 78 14.08 -2.34 14.37
N VAL A 79 14.99 -2.55 15.32
CA VAL A 79 15.32 -1.60 16.39
C VAL A 79 16.80 -1.31 16.28
N HIS A 80 17.18 -0.03 16.26
CA HIS A 80 18.59 0.33 16.13
C HIS A 80 19.26 0.27 17.50
N GLY A 81 20.58 0.08 17.48
CA GLY A 81 21.38 0.18 18.69
C GLY A 81 21.65 1.63 19.09
N VAL A 82 22.28 1.82 20.25
CA VAL A 82 22.77 3.14 20.65
C VAL A 82 23.75 3.66 19.60
N ASN A 83 23.62 4.94 19.23
CA ASN A 83 24.54 5.63 18.31
C ASN A 83 24.64 5.02 16.90
N SER A 84 23.53 4.46 16.39
CA SER A 84 23.35 4.02 15.00
C SER A 84 21.98 4.48 14.53
N GLU A 85 21.88 4.83 13.25
CA GLU A 85 20.60 5.22 12.62
C GLU A 85 19.84 4.03 12.03
N GLY A 86 20.37 2.81 12.20
CA GLY A 86 19.84 1.61 11.54
C GLY A 86 20.27 1.50 10.08
N GLU A 87 21.54 1.78 9.78
CA GLU A 87 22.09 1.78 8.42
C GLU A 87 21.89 0.43 7.69
N TRP A 88 21.83 -0.67 8.46
CA TRP A 88 21.63 -2.02 7.95
C TRP A 88 20.17 -2.36 7.60
N PHE A 89 19.21 -1.55 8.05
CA PHE A 89 17.78 -1.83 7.91
C PHE A 89 17.37 -2.00 6.46
N LYS A 90 17.74 -1.05 5.60
CA LYS A 90 17.36 -1.06 4.19
C LYS A 90 17.86 -2.31 3.46
N ALA A 91 19.15 -2.60 3.58
CA ALA A 91 19.77 -3.75 2.92
C ALA A 91 19.17 -5.08 3.42
N THR A 92 18.84 -5.14 4.72
CA THR A 92 18.26 -6.34 5.31
C THR A 92 16.80 -6.51 4.92
N GLU A 93 16.03 -5.43 4.84
CA GLU A 93 14.65 -5.46 4.34
C GLU A 93 14.59 -5.91 2.88
N GLU A 94 15.48 -5.41 2.02
CA GLU A 94 15.59 -5.83 0.62
C GLU A 94 15.88 -7.34 0.54
N GLY A 95 16.87 -7.83 1.29
CA GLY A 95 17.21 -9.24 1.35
C GLY A 95 16.07 -10.10 1.93
N LEU A 96 15.37 -9.61 2.95
CA LEU A 96 14.25 -10.29 3.58
C LEU A 96 13.06 -10.42 2.61
N CYS A 97 12.69 -9.34 1.92
CA CYS A 97 11.63 -9.36 0.92
C CYS A 97 11.96 -10.33 -0.22
N ALA A 98 13.18 -10.29 -0.75
CA ALA A 98 13.63 -11.20 -1.80
C ALA A 98 13.62 -12.68 -1.34
N GLY A 99 14.13 -12.94 -0.13
CA GLY A 99 14.19 -14.27 0.45
C GLY A 99 12.81 -14.84 0.76
N LEU A 100 11.91 -14.04 1.35
CA LEU A 100 10.54 -14.46 1.65
C LEU A 100 9.72 -14.65 0.37
N ASN A 101 9.88 -13.80 -0.65
CA ASN A 101 9.24 -14.01 -1.96
C ASN A 101 9.67 -15.33 -2.57
N ARG A 102 10.95 -15.70 -2.44
CA ARG A 102 11.46 -16.98 -2.97
C ARG A 102 10.91 -18.16 -2.19
N ARG A 103 10.91 -18.08 -0.85
CA ARG A 103 10.48 -19.17 0.03
C ARG A 103 8.97 -19.41 -0.01
N LEU A 104 8.17 -18.35 -0.15
CA LEU A 104 6.70 -18.43 -0.18
C LEU A 104 6.12 -18.56 -1.59
N GLY A 105 6.97 -18.63 -2.61
CA GLY A 105 6.52 -18.77 -3.98
C GLY A 105 5.81 -17.52 -4.53
N ARG A 106 6.26 -16.32 -4.19
CA ARG A 106 5.67 -15.03 -4.61
C ARG A 106 6.51 -14.29 -5.66
N MET A 107 7.25 -15.05 -6.47
CA MET A 107 8.02 -14.51 -7.58
C MET A 107 7.12 -14.34 -8.82
N ASN A 108 7.57 -13.57 -9.81
CA ASN A 108 6.81 -13.31 -11.03
C ASN A 108 6.40 -14.60 -11.76
N ASP A 109 7.26 -15.62 -11.75
CA ASP A 109 6.99 -16.90 -12.40
C ASP A 109 5.93 -17.75 -11.67
N HIS A 110 5.63 -17.41 -10.43
CA HIS A 110 4.72 -18.17 -9.58
C HIS A 110 3.33 -17.52 -9.47
N LEU A 111 3.20 -16.24 -9.81
CA LEU A 111 1.97 -15.49 -9.64
C LEU A 111 1.32 -15.14 -10.98
N VAL A 112 0.02 -15.41 -11.09
CA VAL A 112 -0.79 -15.06 -12.27
C VAL A 112 -0.98 -13.53 -12.37
N HIS A 113 -1.03 -12.85 -11.22
CA HIS A 113 -1.02 -11.39 -11.11
C HIS A 113 0.21 -10.98 -10.31
N THR A 114 0.93 -9.95 -10.74
CA THR A 114 2.17 -9.51 -10.09
C THR A 114 1.96 -8.28 -9.20
N GLY A 115 2.95 -7.99 -8.34
CA GLY A 115 2.96 -6.81 -7.48
C GLY A 115 2.15 -6.95 -6.19
N LYS A 116 1.95 -5.80 -5.52
CA LYS A 116 1.25 -5.70 -4.23
C LYS A 116 -0.14 -6.36 -4.23
N ALA A 117 -0.91 -6.22 -5.30
CA ALA A 117 -2.27 -6.76 -5.37
C ALA A 117 -2.32 -8.28 -5.22
N ALA A 118 -1.28 -8.98 -5.68
CA ALA A 118 -1.14 -10.42 -5.47
C ALA A 118 -0.47 -10.77 -4.15
N GLY A 119 0.16 -9.81 -3.47
CA GLY A 119 0.88 -10.01 -2.21
C GLY A 119 2.37 -10.31 -2.39
N GLN A 120 2.95 -9.96 -3.54
CA GLN A 120 4.40 -9.92 -3.75
C GLN A 120 5.01 -8.86 -2.84
N MET A 121 6.04 -9.22 -2.09
CA MET A 121 6.65 -8.32 -1.12
C MET A 121 7.67 -7.41 -1.79
N ALA A 122 7.67 -6.15 -1.41
CA ALA A 122 8.64 -5.15 -1.85
C ALA A 122 9.02 -4.26 -0.65
N PRO A 123 10.29 -3.83 -0.58
CA PRO A 123 10.78 -3.02 0.52
C PRO A 123 10.02 -1.69 0.61
N MET A 124 9.87 -1.17 1.82
CA MET A 124 9.29 0.14 2.08
C MET A 124 10.31 1.23 1.80
N GLN A 125 9.85 2.34 1.23
CA GLN A 125 10.70 3.53 1.11
C GLN A 125 10.50 4.42 2.33
N TYR A 126 11.61 4.93 2.85
CA TYR A 126 11.64 5.76 4.04
C TYR A 126 12.30 7.09 3.74
N THR A 127 11.81 8.13 4.40
CA THR A 127 12.47 9.44 4.36
C THR A 127 13.81 9.35 5.08
N GLY A 128 14.87 9.79 4.39
CA GLY A 128 16.23 9.86 4.94
C GLY A 128 16.33 10.87 6.08
N SER A 129 17.13 10.55 7.10
CA SER A 129 17.40 11.45 8.23
C SER A 129 18.28 12.62 7.86
N LEU A 130 19.08 12.47 6.81
CA LEU A 130 19.99 13.48 6.32
C LEU A 130 19.51 13.99 4.95
N THR A 131 19.60 15.29 4.72
CA THR A 131 19.50 15.88 3.39
C THR A 131 20.73 15.52 2.55
N ALA A 132 20.66 15.74 1.23
CA ALA A 132 21.81 15.53 0.34
C ALA A 132 23.04 16.33 0.78
N ASP A 133 22.82 17.45 1.46
CA ASP A 133 23.85 18.34 2.00
C ASP A 133 24.43 17.88 3.36
N GLY A 134 23.96 16.75 3.89
CA GLY A 134 24.46 16.16 5.14
C GLY A 134 23.90 16.81 6.42
N PHE A 135 22.88 17.65 6.32
CA PHE A 135 22.20 18.21 7.48
C PHE A 135 21.00 17.35 7.88
N ILE A 136 20.60 17.43 9.16
CA ILE A 136 19.38 16.79 9.65
C ILE A 136 18.19 17.33 8.83
N ASN A 137 17.38 16.42 8.30
CA ASN A 137 16.21 16.73 7.50
C ASN A 137 15.09 17.32 8.38
N PRO A 138 14.79 18.64 8.30
CA PRO A 138 13.77 19.25 9.15
C PRO A 138 12.34 18.84 8.78
N GLN A 139 12.14 18.25 7.59
CA GLN A 139 10.86 17.71 7.13
C GLN A 139 10.65 16.25 7.57
N LEU A 140 11.65 15.63 8.22
CA LEU A 140 11.51 14.31 8.81
C LEU A 140 10.73 14.41 10.12
N TRP A 141 9.55 13.80 10.14
CA TRP A 141 8.72 13.60 11.32
C TRP A 141 7.90 12.31 11.16
N SER A 142 7.25 11.86 12.23
CA SER A 142 6.52 10.58 12.26
C SER A 142 5.46 10.43 11.16
N GLY A 143 4.83 11.52 10.74
CA GLY A 143 3.79 11.50 9.71
C GLY A 143 4.32 11.34 8.27
N ASN A 144 5.55 11.81 7.99
CA ASN A 144 6.16 11.77 6.64
C ASN A 144 7.30 10.76 6.54
N TYR A 145 7.44 9.92 7.55
CA TYR A 145 8.51 8.94 7.67
C TYR A 145 8.43 7.83 6.61
N LEU A 146 7.20 7.34 6.40
CA LEU A 146 6.88 6.33 5.40
C LEU A 146 6.59 7.02 4.08
N GLN A 147 7.27 6.60 3.00
CA GLN A 147 7.04 7.06 1.63
C GLN A 147 6.43 5.93 0.79
N PRO A 148 5.15 5.57 1.02
CA PRO A 148 4.55 4.44 0.34
C PRO A 148 4.50 4.69 -1.17
N THR A 149 5.12 3.79 -1.94
CA THR A 149 5.02 3.76 -3.40
C THR A 149 3.89 2.79 -3.79
N SER A 150 3.43 2.85 -5.04
CA SER A 150 2.37 1.96 -5.56
C SER A 150 2.68 0.47 -5.39
N ASP A 151 3.95 0.09 -5.33
CA ASP A 151 4.40 -1.30 -5.21
C ASP A 151 4.79 -1.72 -3.78
N THR A 152 4.63 -0.86 -2.78
CA THR A 152 5.14 -1.16 -1.44
C THR A 152 4.29 -2.19 -0.69
N PHE A 153 4.91 -3.30 -0.28
CA PHE A 153 4.31 -4.34 0.55
C PHE A 153 5.37 -5.06 1.38
N SER A 154 5.80 -4.43 2.47
CA SER A 154 6.87 -4.94 3.34
C SER A 154 6.32 -5.52 4.64
N PRO A 155 6.89 -6.63 5.16
CA PRO A 155 6.62 -7.11 6.51
C PRO A 155 7.41 -6.35 7.60
N VAL A 156 8.27 -5.40 7.23
CA VAL A 156 9.23 -4.76 8.14
C VAL A 156 8.72 -3.42 8.68
N ILE A 157 8.96 -3.18 9.96
CA ILE A 157 8.74 -1.89 10.63
C ILE A 157 10.04 -1.43 11.27
N HIS A 158 10.43 -0.19 10.98
CA HIS A 158 11.59 0.46 11.58
C HIS A 158 11.17 1.25 12.81
N PHE A 159 11.81 0.98 13.96
CA PHE A 159 11.74 1.81 15.15
C PHE A 159 13.02 2.61 15.26
N ARG A 160 12.84 3.93 15.31
CA ARG A 160 13.85 4.95 15.58
C ARG A 160 13.46 5.68 16.87
#